data_AF-A0A368GGH5-F1
#
_entry.id   AF-A0A368GGH5-F1
#
_cell.length_a   1.000
_cell.length_b   1.000
_cell.length_c   1.000
_cell.angle_alpha   90.00
_cell.angle_beta   90.00
_cell.angle_gamma   90.00
#
_symmetry.space_group_name_H-M   'P 1'
#
loop_
_entity.id
_entity.type
_entity.pdbx_description
1 polymer ?
#
loop_
_entity_poly.entity_id
_entity_poly.type
_entity_poly.pdbx_seq_one_letter_code
_entity_poly.pdbx_strand_id
1 'polypeptide(L)'
;MDLLDAGGENSLTLVFVETKRGASDLSYYLQNAGYEVVAIHGDLKQFEREKHLDSFRSGATPVMVATAVAARGLDIPNVKHVINYDLPSEVDEYVHRIGRTGRVGNIGLATSFFNEKNRNIARDLMDLIVEANQELPDWLERVAGDVARYGTRGGGGRGGRGSGGNKFGAEKRAEMESLWGRNFYAEVGRGHRDFIVTMLGRV
;
A
#
# COMPACT_ATOMS: atom_id res chain seq x y z
N MET A 1 -15.01 -13.00 -0.89
CA MET A 1 -14.49 -12.75 0.46
C MET A 1 -14.32 -11.25 0.56
N ASP A 2 -14.91 -10.59 1.57
CA ASP A 2 -14.73 -9.16 1.77
C ASP A 2 -13.27 -8.91 2.18
N LEU A 3 -12.62 -7.89 1.59
CA LEU A 3 -11.22 -7.58 1.89
C LEU A 3 -11.05 -7.17 3.35
N LEU A 4 -12.08 -6.60 3.97
CA LEU A 4 -12.05 -6.20 5.37
C LEU A 4 -12.06 -7.39 6.33
N ASP A 5 -12.55 -8.56 5.89
CA ASP A 5 -12.58 -9.80 6.67
C ASP A 5 -11.36 -10.70 6.42
N ALA A 6 -10.51 -10.36 5.44
CA ALA A 6 -9.42 -11.20 4.99
C ALA A 6 -8.33 -11.43 6.06
N GLY A 7 -8.23 -10.55 7.06
CA GLY A 7 -7.32 -10.71 8.21
C GLY A 7 -7.79 -11.71 9.29
N GLY A 8 -9.03 -12.21 9.18
CA GLY A 8 -9.68 -13.08 10.16
C GLY A 8 -10.36 -12.33 11.32
N GLU A 9 -10.97 -13.07 12.25
CA GLU A 9 -11.66 -12.48 13.42
C GLU A 9 -10.71 -11.65 14.28
N ASN A 10 -11.20 -10.51 14.77
CA ASN A 10 -10.47 -9.51 15.57
C ASN A 10 -9.16 -9.03 14.92
N SER A 11 -9.10 -9.01 13.59
CA SER A 11 -7.96 -8.47 12.85
C SER A 11 -8.04 -6.96 12.72
N LEU A 12 -6.90 -6.29 12.88
CA LEU A 12 -6.78 -4.86 12.62
C LEU A 12 -6.42 -4.64 11.15
N THR A 13 -7.17 -3.76 10.49
CA THR A 13 -7.01 -3.41 9.08
C THR A 13 -6.73 -1.92 8.94
N LEU A 14 -5.61 -1.58 8.30
CA LEU A 14 -5.22 -0.21 8.01
C LEU A 14 -5.43 0.10 6.53
N VAL A 15 -6.32 1.05 6.23
CA VAL A 15 -6.65 1.46 4.88
C VAL A 15 -6.01 2.81 4.57
N PHE A 16 -5.10 2.87 3.62
CA PHE A 16 -4.48 4.11 3.16
C PHE A 16 -5.25 4.73 1.99
N VAL A 17 -5.54 6.02 2.14
CA VAL A 17 -6.14 6.87 1.11
C VAL A 17 -5.28 8.12 0.86
N GLU A 18 -5.44 8.73 -0.31
CA GLU A 18 -4.63 9.88 -0.72
C GLU A 18 -5.06 11.17 0.02
N THR A 19 -6.37 11.41 0.09
CA THR A 19 -6.92 12.71 0.52
C THR A 19 -7.65 12.64 1.84
N LYS A 20 -7.67 13.77 2.58
CA LYS A 20 -8.39 13.90 3.85
C LYS A 20 -9.89 13.66 3.66
N ARG A 21 -10.45 14.24 2.60
CA ARG A 21 -11.85 14.06 2.22
C ARG A 21 -12.14 12.60 1.87
N GLY A 22 -11.26 11.94 1.11
CA GLY A 22 -11.38 10.52 0.82
C GLY A 22 -11.39 9.66 2.09
N ALA A 23 -10.62 10.02 3.11
CA ALA A 23 -10.63 9.32 4.40
C ALA A 23 -11.99 9.45 5.11
N SER A 24 -12.54 10.66 5.16
CA SER A 24 -13.86 10.90 5.75
C SER A 24 -14.98 10.21 4.97
N ASP A 25 -14.98 10.33 3.65
CA ASP A 25 -16.00 9.77 2.76
C ASP A 25 -16.01 8.24 2.83
N LEU A 26 -14.82 7.61 2.77
CA LEU A 26 -14.69 6.14 2.86
C LEU A 26 -15.08 5.63 4.25
N SER A 27 -14.64 6.29 5.32
CA SER A 27 -15.04 5.92 6.68
C SER A 27 -16.55 6.01 6.87
N TYR A 28 -17.19 7.07 6.39
CA TYR A 28 -18.64 7.23 6.46
C TYR A 28 -19.39 6.13 5.68
N TYR A 29 -18.91 5.82 4.48
CA TYR A 29 -19.46 4.73 3.68
C TYR A 29 -19.37 3.38 4.41
N LEU A 30 -18.22 3.07 5.00
CA LEU A 30 -17.99 1.82 5.73
C LEU A 30 -18.85 1.74 7.01
N GLN A 31 -19.01 2.85 7.74
CA GLN A 31 -19.92 2.91 8.91
C GLN A 31 -21.36 2.60 8.51
N ASN A 32 -21.84 3.18 7.40
CA ASN A 32 -23.18 2.92 6.89
C ASN A 32 -23.37 1.48 6.39
N ALA A 33 -22.28 0.82 5.99
CA ALA A 33 -22.27 -0.60 5.65
C ALA A 33 -22.20 -1.53 6.88
N GLY A 34 -22.13 -0.97 8.09
CA GLY A 34 -22.11 -1.72 9.36
C GLY A 34 -20.72 -2.06 9.89
N TYR A 35 -19.66 -1.48 9.33
CA TYR A 35 -18.29 -1.68 9.81
C TYR A 35 -17.93 -0.70 10.93
N GLU A 36 -17.27 -1.23 11.96
CA GLU A 36 -16.67 -0.43 13.02
C GLU A 36 -15.33 0.17 12.53
N VAL A 37 -15.36 1.47 12.21
CA VAL A 37 -14.25 2.16 11.54
C VAL A 37 -14.04 3.58 12.04
N VAL A 38 -12.78 4.00 12.08
CA VAL A 38 -12.35 5.38 12.34
C VAL A 38 -11.51 5.93 11.20
N ALA A 39 -11.52 7.26 11.02
CA ALA A 39 -10.64 7.95 10.08
C ALA A 39 -9.53 8.71 10.82
N ILE A 40 -8.32 8.77 10.27
CA ILE A 40 -7.23 9.63 10.73
C ILE A 40 -6.68 10.46 9.57
N HIS A 41 -6.85 11.77 9.64
CA HIS A 41 -6.33 12.72 8.65
C HIS A 41 -5.89 14.03 9.31
N GLY A 42 -5.24 14.90 8.54
CA GLY A 42 -4.60 16.12 9.05
C GLY A 42 -5.53 17.24 9.55
N ASP A 43 -6.85 17.09 9.43
CA ASP A 43 -7.80 18.10 9.94
C ASP A 43 -8.33 17.74 11.34
N LEU A 44 -8.07 16.51 11.81
CA LEU A 44 -8.43 16.11 13.16
C LEU A 44 -7.54 16.84 14.17
N LYS A 45 -8.16 17.28 15.27
CA LYS A 45 -7.41 17.80 16.42
C LYS A 45 -6.62 16.66 17.05
N GLN A 46 -5.53 17.01 17.75
CA GLN A 46 -4.66 16.03 18.40
C GLN A 46 -5.43 15.09 19.35
N PHE A 47 -6.35 15.63 20.15
CA PHE A 47 -7.19 14.84 21.05
C PHE A 47 -8.09 13.83 20.29
N GLU A 48 -8.64 14.22 19.14
CA GLU A 48 -9.50 13.33 18.33
C GLU A 48 -8.66 12.23 17.70
N ARG A 49 -7.46 12.58 17.23
CA ARG A 49 -6.49 11.64 16.69
C ARG A 49 -6.10 10.58 17.74
N GLU A 50 -5.80 10.99 18.96
CA GLU A 50 -5.47 10.08 20.07
C GLU A 50 -6.66 9.17 20.40
N LYS A 51 -7.86 9.71 20.49
CA LYS A 51 -9.09 8.93 20.71
C LYS A 51 -9.31 7.87 19.63
N HIS A 52 -9.12 8.22 18.35
CA HIS A 52 -9.27 7.27 17.24
C HIS A 52 -8.19 6.19 17.28
N LEU A 53 -6.94 6.56 17.59
CA LEU A 53 -5.85 5.59 17.75
C LEU A 53 -6.12 4.61 18.88
N ASP A 54 -6.62 5.07 20.02
CA ASP A 54 -6.90 4.20 21.17
C ASP A 54 -8.08 3.26 20.89
N SER A 55 -9.10 3.74 20.17
CA SER A 55 -10.20 2.90 19.69
C SER A 55 -9.72 1.82 18.71
N PHE A 56 -8.79 2.16 17.81
CA PHE A 56 -8.21 1.22 16.88
C PHE A 56 -7.32 0.18 17.59
N ARG A 57 -6.44 0.64 18.49
CA ARG A 57 -5.53 -0.23 19.27
C ARG A 57 -6.27 -1.22 20.16
N SER A 58 -7.40 -0.82 20.73
CA SER A 58 -8.25 -1.70 21.54
C SER A 58 -9.07 -2.69 20.71
N GLY A 59 -9.12 -2.53 19.39
CA GLY A 59 -9.96 -3.34 18.49
C GLY A 59 -11.44 -2.96 18.53
N ALA A 60 -11.83 -1.90 19.25
CA ALA A 60 -13.20 -1.39 19.25
C ALA A 60 -13.59 -0.90 17.85
N THR A 61 -12.65 -0.32 17.11
CA THR A 61 -12.80 0.01 15.70
C THR A 61 -11.68 -0.70 14.91
N PRO A 62 -11.88 -1.95 14.46
CA PRO A 62 -10.83 -2.77 13.85
C PRO A 62 -10.37 -2.25 12.48
N VAL A 63 -11.11 -1.34 11.85
CA VAL A 63 -10.72 -0.70 10.59
C VAL A 63 -10.33 0.75 10.86
N MET A 64 -9.17 1.17 10.34
CA MET A 64 -8.75 2.56 10.36
C MET A 64 -8.42 3.05 8.96
N VAL A 65 -9.09 4.10 8.52
CA VAL A 65 -8.81 4.78 7.24
C VAL A 65 -7.87 5.96 7.50
N ALA A 66 -6.71 6.01 6.87
CA ALA A 66 -5.70 7.03 7.15
C ALA A 66 -5.08 7.64 5.89
N THR A 67 -4.75 8.94 5.97
CA THR A 67 -3.81 9.53 5.00
C THR A 67 -2.37 9.31 5.42
N ALA A 68 -1.46 9.16 4.45
CA ALA A 68 -0.06 8.87 4.73
C ALA A 68 0.61 9.91 5.65
N VAL A 69 0.31 11.19 5.45
CA VAL A 69 0.81 12.28 6.31
C VAL A 69 0.33 12.13 7.75
N ALA A 70 -0.91 11.69 7.93
CA ALA A 70 -1.48 11.56 9.27
C ALA A 70 -0.97 10.30 10.00
N ALA A 71 -0.59 9.25 9.27
CA ALA A 71 -0.04 8.02 9.83
C ALA A 71 1.46 8.10 10.21
N ARG A 72 2.22 9.05 9.63
CA ARG A 72 3.64 9.24 9.96
C ARG A 72 3.80 9.75 11.41
N GLY A 73 4.72 9.15 12.15
CA GLY A 73 4.99 9.50 13.55
C GLY A 73 3.97 8.97 14.56
N LEU A 74 2.95 8.24 14.10
CA LEU A 74 2.03 7.52 14.98
C LEU A 74 2.54 6.11 15.23
N ASP A 75 2.50 5.71 16.50
CA ASP A 75 2.73 4.33 16.90
C ASP A 75 1.46 3.50 16.63
N ILE A 76 1.27 3.16 15.35
CA ILE A 76 0.19 2.29 14.91
C ILE A 76 0.62 0.84 15.20
N PRO A 77 -0.21 0.05 15.89
CA PRO A 77 0.12 -1.34 16.22
C PRO A 77 0.37 -2.16 14.95
N ASN A 78 1.04 -3.30 15.11
CA ASN A 78 1.25 -4.25 14.01
C ASN A 78 -0.13 -4.75 13.52
N VAL A 79 -0.54 -4.30 12.34
CA VAL A 79 -1.85 -4.65 11.77
C VAL A 79 -1.74 -5.98 11.02
N LYS A 80 -2.84 -6.72 10.89
CA LYS A 80 -2.85 -7.95 10.09
C LYS A 80 -3.01 -7.69 8.61
N HIS A 81 -3.68 -6.59 8.26
CA HIS A 81 -3.94 -6.23 6.87
C HIS A 81 -3.68 -4.75 6.63
N VAL A 82 -2.91 -4.45 5.59
CA VAL A 82 -2.78 -3.12 5.01
C VAL A 82 -3.49 -3.10 3.67
N ILE A 83 -4.35 -2.10 3.45
CA ILE A 83 -5.02 -1.87 2.16
C ILE A 83 -4.56 -0.52 1.63
N ASN A 84 -3.85 -0.48 0.51
CA ASN A 84 -3.66 0.74 -0.26
C ASN A 84 -4.90 0.95 -1.13
N TYR A 85 -5.89 1.67 -0.61
CA TYR A 85 -7.07 2.06 -1.39
C TYR A 85 -6.66 3.00 -2.51
N ASP A 86 -5.81 3.99 -2.17
CA ASP A 86 -5.08 4.79 -3.16
C ASP A 86 -3.58 4.47 -3.05
N LEU A 87 -2.98 3.96 -4.14
CA LEU A 87 -1.53 3.75 -4.20
C LEU A 87 -0.76 5.08 -4.06
N PRO A 88 0.36 5.10 -3.33
CA PRO A 88 1.22 6.28 -3.30
C PRO A 88 1.87 6.50 -4.66
N SER A 89 2.29 7.74 -4.91
CA SER A 89 3.04 8.10 -6.12
C SER A 89 4.49 7.62 -6.10
N GLU A 90 5.06 7.39 -4.91
CA GLU A 90 6.44 6.97 -4.72
C GLU A 90 6.52 5.59 -4.07
N VAL A 91 7.40 4.74 -4.58
CA VAL A 91 7.55 3.36 -4.10
C VAL A 91 8.16 3.26 -2.70
N ASP A 92 8.92 4.26 -2.24
CA ASP A 92 9.42 4.29 -0.85
C ASP A 92 8.25 4.41 0.14
N GLU A 93 7.26 5.24 -0.19
CA GLU A 93 6.06 5.34 0.62
C GLU A 93 5.25 4.05 0.59
N TYR A 94 5.21 3.35 -0.55
CA TYR A 94 4.57 2.05 -0.66
C TYR A 94 5.18 1.03 0.33
N VAL A 95 6.51 0.91 0.34
CA VAL A 95 7.24 0.02 1.26
C VAL A 95 6.95 0.38 2.73
N HIS A 96 6.98 1.67 3.08
CA HIS A 96 6.67 2.14 4.43
C HIS A 96 5.23 1.83 4.87
N ARG A 97 4.26 1.88 3.93
CA ARG A 97 2.85 1.57 4.20
C ARG A 97 2.67 0.09 4.47
N ILE A 98 3.18 -0.77 3.59
CA ILE A 98 3.01 -2.22 3.75
C ILE A 98 3.82 -2.75 4.96
N GLY A 99 4.95 -2.11 5.31
CA GLY A 99 5.72 -2.43 6.52
C GLY A 99 5.00 -2.21 7.87
N ARG A 100 3.71 -1.83 7.85
CA ARG A 100 2.82 -1.77 9.03
C ARG A 100 2.21 -3.13 9.40
N THR A 101 2.33 -4.12 8.52
CA THR A 101 1.89 -5.49 8.78
C THR A 101 3.08 -6.47 8.71
N GLY A 102 2.81 -7.75 9.03
CA GLY A 102 3.77 -8.85 8.84
C GLY A 102 4.86 -8.99 9.88
N ARG A 103 4.90 -8.20 10.96
CA ARG A 103 6.02 -8.20 11.92
C ARG A 103 6.01 -9.39 12.90
N VAL A 104 7.21 -9.83 13.29
CA VAL A 104 7.50 -10.78 14.39
C VAL A 104 6.77 -12.14 14.26
N GLY A 105 7.11 -12.95 13.25
CA GLY A 105 6.60 -14.33 13.13
C GLY A 105 5.19 -14.46 12.54
N ASN A 106 4.47 -13.34 12.40
CA ASN A 106 3.08 -13.29 11.95
C ASN A 106 2.99 -13.11 10.43
N ILE A 107 1.96 -13.71 9.84
CA ILE A 107 1.62 -13.48 8.44
C ILE A 107 0.94 -12.12 8.33
N GLY A 108 1.48 -11.25 7.49
CA GLY A 108 0.88 -9.98 7.11
C GLY A 108 0.27 -10.06 5.71
N LEU A 109 -0.80 -9.29 5.51
CA LEU A 109 -1.48 -9.13 4.23
C LEU A 109 -1.40 -7.67 3.80
N ALA A 110 -1.05 -7.42 2.54
CA ALA A 110 -0.98 -6.08 1.95
C ALA A 110 -1.68 -6.08 0.60
N THR A 111 -2.86 -5.47 0.49
CA THR A 111 -3.64 -5.39 -0.75
C THR A 111 -3.59 -3.98 -1.31
N SER A 112 -3.43 -3.83 -2.62
CA SER A 112 -3.32 -2.53 -3.27
C SER A 112 -4.18 -2.44 -4.50
N PHE A 113 -4.96 -1.35 -4.61
CA PHE A 113 -5.72 -1.04 -5.82
C PHE A 113 -4.88 -0.23 -6.79
N PHE A 114 -4.81 -0.72 -8.02
CA PHE A 114 -4.05 -0.13 -9.10
C PHE A 114 -4.99 0.28 -10.25
N ASN A 115 -4.87 1.53 -10.68
CA ASN A 115 -5.56 2.06 -11.84
C ASN A 115 -4.64 2.93 -12.71
N GLU A 116 -5.19 3.54 -13.76
CA GLU A 116 -4.41 4.33 -14.72
C GLU A 116 -3.67 5.54 -14.12
N LYS A 117 -4.12 6.05 -12.98
CA LYS A 117 -3.43 7.15 -12.29
C LYS A 117 -2.11 6.70 -11.67
N ASN A 118 -1.92 5.40 -11.45
CA ASN A 118 -0.74 4.81 -10.82
C ASN A 118 0.31 4.35 -11.83
N ARG A 119 0.21 4.77 -13.09
CA ARG A 119 1.19 4.42 -14.15
C ARG A 119 2.62 4.84 -13.78
N ASN A 120 2.78 5.93 -13.03
CA ASN A 120 4.09 6.42 -12.59
C ASN A 120 4.86 5.43 -11.71
N ILE A 121 4.17 4.70 -10.81
CA ILE A 121 4.79 3.73 -9.89
C ILE A 121 4.86 2.31 -10.50
N ALA A 122 4.26 2.09 -11.68
CA ALA A 122 4.13 0.76 -12.28
C ALA A 122 5.46 0.02 -12.50
N ARG A 123 6.51 0.76 -12.91
CA ARG A 123 7.85 0.21 -13.12
C ARG A 123 8.45 -0.26 -11.81
N ASP A 124 8.44 0.60 -10.79
CA ASP A 124 9.03 0.27 -9.49
C ASP A 124 8.26 -0.85 -8.78
N LEU A 125 6.93 -0.92 -8.97
CA LEU A 125 6.10 -2.01 -8.46
C LEU A 125 6.39 -3.33 -9.18
N MET A 126 6.60 -3.30 -10.51
CA MET A 126 7.03 -4.46 -11.29
C MET A 126 8.39 -4.97 -10.78
N ASP A 127 9.37 -4.08 -10.63
CA ASP A 127 10.70 -4.43 -10.14
C ASP A 127 10.62 -5.06 -8.74
N LEU A 128 9.78 -4.50 -7.84
CA LEU A 128 9.52 -5.06 -6.51
C LEU A 128 8.95 -6.49 -6.58
N ILE A 129 7.94 -6.74 -7.42
CA ILE A 129 7.30 -8.04 -7.57
C ILE A 129 8.28 -9.09 -8.14
N VAL A 130 9.06 -8.70 -9.15
CA VAL A 130 10.09 -9.56 -9.75
C VAL A 130 11.20 -9.88 -8.74
N GLU A 131 11.68 -8.89 -8.00
CA GLU A 131 12.69 -9.09 -6.95
C GLU A 131 12.21 -9.97 -5.81
N ALA A 132 10.91 -9.87 -5.46
CA ALA A 132 10.26 -10.75 -4.50
C ALA A 132 10.04 -12.18 -5.04
N ASN A 133 10.50 -12.48 -6.27
CA ASN A 133 10.33 -13.75 -6.97
C ASN A 133 8.86 -14.17 -7.09
N GLN A 134 8.00 -13.20 -7.40
CA GLN A 134 6.56 -13.39 -7.56
C GLN A 134 6.14 -13.44 -9.02
N GLU A 135 4.98 -14.04 -9.28
CA GLU A 135 4.39 -14.04 -10.61
C GLU A 135 4.02 -12.61 -11.02
N LEU A 136 4.72 -12.10 -12.02
CA LEU A 136 4.44 -10.79 -12.59
C LEU A 136 3.19 -10.87 -13.47
N PRO A 137 2.15 -10.06 -13.23
CA PRO A 137 0.96 -10.06 -14.07
C PRO A 137 1.23 -9.42 -15.44
N ASP A 138 0.73 -10.05 -16.51
CA ASP A 138 0.86 -9.55 -17.89
C ASP A 138 0.36 -8.11 -18.07
N TRP A 139 -0.66 -7.69 -17.29
CA TRP A 139 -1.18 -6.33 -17.39
C TRP A 139 -0.20 -5.31 -16.80
N LEU A 140 0.50 -5.66 -15.72
CA LEU A 140 1.46 -4.77 -15.07
C LEU A 140 2.72 -4.65 -15.91
N GLU A 141 3.19 -5.76 -16.49
CA GLU A 141 4.32 -5.76 -17.44
C GLU A 141 4.02 -4.84 -18.64
N ARG A 142 2.82 -4.94 -19.22
CA ARG A 142 2.40 -4.07 -20.32
C ARG A 142 2.37 -2.60 -19.93
N VAL A 143 1.78 -2.28 -18.78
CA VAL A 143 1.70 -0.90 -18.27
C VAL A 143 3.10 -0.34 -18.01
N ALA A 144 3.98 -1.10 -17.35
CA ALA A 144 5.36 -0.70 -17.08
C ALA A 144 6.17 -0.51 -18.38
N GLY A 145 5.97 -1.39 -19.37
CA GLY A 145 6.58 -1.27 -20.70
C GLY A 145 6.12 -0.03 -21.47
N ASP A 146 4.84 0.33 -21.38
CA ASP A 146 4.30 1.52 -22.05
C ASP A 146 4.81 2.83 -21.42
N VAL A 147 4.97 2.87 -20.11
CA VAL A 147 5.57 4.02 -19.39
C VAL A 147 7.01 4.25 -19.86
N ALA A 148 7.80 3.19 -20.04
CA ALA A 148 9.16 3.27 -20.55
C ALA A 148 9.23 3.83 -21.99
N ARG A 149 8.27 3.44 -22.84
CA ARG A 149 8.18 3.89 -24.23
C ARG A 149 7.76 5.37 -24.34
N TYR A 150 6.84 5.82 -23.48
CA TYR A 150 6.38 7.21 -23.48
C TYR A 150 7.43 8.19 -22.94
N GLY A 151 8.23 7.81 -21.94
CA GLY A 151 9.38 8.61 -21.47
C GLY A 151 10.46 8.84 -22.55
N THR A 152 10.51 7.98 -23.58
CA THR A 152 11.51 8.05 -24.66
C THR A 152 11.09 8.95 -25.83
N ARG A 153 9.79 9.25 -26.01
CA ARG A 153 9.28 10.01 -27.18
C ARG A 153 9.20 11.53 -26.99
N GLY A 154 9.58 12.06 -25.82
CA GLY A 154 9.44 13.49 -25.48
C GLY A 154 10.68 14.38 -25.55
N GLY A 155 11.84 13.89 -26.03
CA GLY A 155 13.09 14.65 -25.94
C GLY A 155 14.05 14.42 -27.09
N GLY A 156 13.87 15.16 -28.18
CA GLY A 156 14.95 15.40 -29.13
C GLY A 156 15.97 16.34 -28.49
N GLY A 157 17.13 15.83 -28.05
CA GLY A 157 18.16 16.68 -27.46
C GLY A 157 19.38 15.90 -27.01
N ARG A 158 20.52 16.20 -27.66
CA ARG A 158 21.87 15.69 -27.41
C ARG A 158 22.25 15.61 -25.91
N GLY A 159 22.93 14.52 -25.57
CA GLY A 159 24.01 14.53 -24.58
C GLY A 159 23.58 14.26 -23.14
N GLY A 160 23.84 13.04 -22.68
CA GLY A 160 23.78 12.72 -21.26
C GLY A 160 23.88 11.23 -21.05
N ARG A 161 24.98 10.76 -20.45
CA ARG A 161 25.13 9.41 -19.94
C ARG A 161 23.95 9.10 -18.99
N GLY A 162 22.94 8.39 -19.49
CA GLY A 162 21.76 7.99 -18.75
C GLY A 162 22.05 6.80 -17.85
N SER A 163 22.84 7.03 -16.80
CA SER A 163 22.92 6.13 -15.65
C SER A 163 21.62 6.28 -14.85
N GLY A 164 20.59 5.52 -15.24
CA GLY A 164 19.29 5.47 -14.56
C GLY A 164 18.72 4.07 -14.46
N GLY A 165 19.55 3.05 -14.71
CA GLY A 165 19.22 1.65 -14.41
C GLY A 165 19.49 1.35 -12.94
N ASN A 166 18.59 0.59 -12.32
CA ASN A 166 18.67 0.09 -10.94
C ASN A 166 18.55 1.15 -9.82
N LYS A 167 17.41 1.85 -9.77
CA LYS A 167 17.00 2.60 -8.57
C LYS A 167 16.14 1.80 -7.58
N PHE A 168 15.84 0.53 -7.86
CA PHE A 168 15.57 -0.42 -6.79
C PHE A 168 16.92 -0.86 -6.23
N GLY A 169 17.49 -0.01 -5.38
CA GLY A 169 18.83 -0.21 -4.83
C GLY A 169 18.88 -1.41 -3.88
N ALA A 170 20.07 -1.96 -3.68
CA ALA A 170 20.32 -3.02 -2.69
C ALA A 170 19.80 -2.66 -1.28
N GLU A 171 19.78 -1.37 -0.95
CA GLU A 171 19.23 -0.82 0.30
C GLU A 171 17.74 -1.12 0.47
N LYS A 172 16.95 -0.95 -0.60
CA LYS A 172 15.50 -1.14 -0.57
C LYS A 172 15.12 -2.61 -0.50
N ARG A 173 15.92 -3.46 -1.15
CA ARG A 173 15.85 -4.91 -0.98
C ARG A 173 16.13 -5.32 0.45
N ALA A 174 17.19 -4.79 1.06
CA ALA A 174 17.50 -5.07 2.47
C ALA A 174 16.37 -4.61 3.40
N GLU A 175 15.73 -3.48 3.10
CA GLU A 175 14.55 -3.01 3.82
C GLU A 175 13.38 -3.98 3.68
N MET A 176 13.04 -4.40 2.46
CA MET A 176 11.98 -5.39 2.21
C MET A 176 12.26 -6.73 2.91
N GLU A 177 13.48 -7.26 2.78
CA GLU A 177 13.90 -8.49 3.46
C GLU A 177 13.81 -8.34 4.99
N SER A 178 14.13 -7.16 5.54
CA SER A 178 14.02 -6.90 6.99
C SER A 178 12.57 -6.79 7.46
N LEU A 179 11.68 -6.24 6.63
CA LEU A 179 10.30 -5.99 6.97
C LEU A 179 9.41 -7.23 6.83
N TRP A 180 9.83 -8.23 6.05
CA TRP A 180 8.93 -9.31 5.62
C TRP A 180 9.61 -10.66 5.35
N GLY A 181 10.92 -10.79 5.58
CA GLY A 181 11.66 -12.03 5.36
C GLY A 181 11.92 -12.33 3.87
N ARG A 182 12.26 -13.58 3.53
CA ARG A 182 12.51 -14.03 2.13
C ARG A 182 11.32 -14.75 1.49
N ASN A 183 10.26 -15.01 2.26
CA ASN A 183 9.11 -15.81 1.82
C ASN A 183 7.89 -14.90 1.66
N PHE A 184 7.83 -14.25 0.50
CA PHE A 184 6.68 -13.48 0.05
C PHE A 184 5.83 -14.29 -0.90
N TYR A 185 4.56 -13.93 -1.00
CA TYR A 185 3.63 -14.40 -2.03
C TYR A 185 2.83 -13.21 -2.55
N ALA A 186 2.63 -13.09 -3.86
CA ALA A 186 1.74 -12.11 -4.43
C ALA A 186 0.60 -12.80 -5.16
N GLU A 187 -0.63 -12.38 -4.86
CA GLU A 187 -1.83 -12.78 -5.59
C GLU A 187 -2.35 -11.56 -6.34
N VAL A 188 -2.63 -11.75 -7.63
CA VAL A 188 -3.11 -10.65 -8.47
C VAL A 188 -4.44 -11.01 -9.11
N GLY A 189 -5.40 -10.12 -8.91
CA GLY A 189 -6.77 -10.25 -9.41
C GLY A 189 -7.21 -9.05 -10.24
N ARG A 190 -8.27 -9.24 -11.03
CA ARG A 190 -9.02 -8.14 -11.65
C ARG A 190 -10.23 -7.81 -10.80
N GLY A 191 -10.32 -6.57 -10.33
CA GLY A 191 -11.53 -5.99 -9.78
C GLY A 191 -12.45 -5.45 -10.88
N HIS A 192 -13.61 -4.89 -10.49
CA HIS A 192 -14.64 -4.43 -11.42
C HIS A 192 -14.17 -3.27 -12.33
N ARG A 193 -13.22 -2.44 -11.87
CA ARG A 193 -12.61 -1.32 -12.63
C ARG A 193 -11.12 -1.10 -12.35
N ASP A 194 -10.57 -1.79 -11.36
CA ASP A 194 -9.19 -1.64 -10.89
C ASP A 194 -8.51 -3.02 -10.87
N PHE A 195 -7.17 -3.03 -10.92
CA PHE A 195 -6.39 -4.24 -10.67
C PHE A 195 -6.05 -4.32 -9.18
N ILE A 196 -6.02 -5.54 -8.64
CA ILE A 196 -5.70 -5.80 -7.23
C ILE A 196 -4.35 -6.50 -7.17
N VAL A 197 -3.38 -5.88 -6.50
CA VAL A 197 -2.10 -6.50 -6.16
C VAL A 197 -2.11 -6.81 -4.68
N THR A 198 -2.15 -8.09 -4.33
CA THR A 198 -2.05 -8.55 -2.95
C THR A 198 -0.65 -9.12 -2.73
N MET A 199 -0.01 -8.71 -1.64
CA MET A 199 1.22 -9.31 -1.13
C MET A 199 0.96 -9.92 0.24
N LEU A 200 1.50 -11.10 0.45
CA LEU A 200 1.49 -11.89 1.68
C LEU A 200 2.95 -12.11 2.09
N GLY A 201 3.26 -12.00 3.37
CA GLY A 201 4.61 -12.26 3.85
C GLY A 201 4.64 -12.59 5.34
N ARG A 202 5.71 -13.24 5.76
CA ARG A 202 5.95 -13.68 7.15
C ARG A 202 7.37 -13.28 7.56
N VAL A 203 7.50 -12.40 8.56
CA VAL A 203 8.79 -12.07 9.19
C VAL A 203 9.28 -13.22 10.05
#